data_AF-A0AAV6UIK5-F1
#
_entry.id   AF-A0AAV6UIK5-F1
#
_cell.length_a   1.000
_cell.length_b   1.000
_cell.length_c   1.000
_cell.angle_alpha   90.00
_cell.angle_beta   90.00
_cell.angle_gamma   90.00
#
_symmetry.space_group_name_H-M   'P 1'
#
loop_
_entity.id
_entity.type
_entity.pdbx_description
1 polymer ?
#
loop_
_entity_poly.entity_id
_entity_poly.type
_entity_poly.pdbx_seq_one_letter_code
_entity_poly.pdbx_strand_id
1 'polypeptide(L)'
;MEKYSELENEIVKNSLGTNELETNKRESKHLEYPSLDLLKETDETKLVNYLNEFSEGSLTLFVEEVQQANSRLQKENDLYEFLLKENKSIKNTLEMMQADTGSFTSDHRKTLLSFPAKCFLANQCLKQLGQIFREEKISFSSDTQDLQFQLEAVNLSLKELKREKENFDSNVRIGGRHAVTKKVILQKVAKFFSDSIKNKMALANKYKMQIQNDKMEHNKLLSQMEEQEKRLASLDLLKYQEAKIQYENSCKSMHYHKNQLSKCKSKFSSITHSVLDIKKSLVKEQLNMQQIQDTVSKKKTMKDLIIYEKARNNQNIKELKATMRKIKLDPRRHDLPEVVEYATVKRENEALKRQIKQWKGKVAVAEQAKLMHLSVLQKKSHTR
;
A
#
# COMPACT_ATOMS: atom_id res chain seq x y z
N MET A 1 59.77 -36.61 37.08
CA MET A 1 59.59 -35.18 36.76
C MET A 1 59.78 -34.94 35.27
N GLU A 2 60.82 -35.50 34.63
CA GLU A 2 61.03 -35.32 33.16
C GLU A 2 59.95 -35.94 32.28
N LYS A 3 59.37 -37.10 32.64
CA LYS A 3 58.28 -37.74 31.88
C LYS A 3 56.95 -36.96 31.83
N TYR A 4 56.73 -36.00 32.73
CA TYR A 4 55.52 -35.17 32.72
C TYR A 4 55.67 -33.95 31.80
N SER A 5 56.90 -33.48 31.58
CA SER A 5 57.17 -32.36 30.65
C SER A 5 57.06 -32.79 29.18
N GLU A 6 57.37 -34.05 28.86
CA GLU A 6 57.20 -34.59 27.51
C GLU A 6 55.72 -34.70 27.12
N LEU A 7 54.85 -35.11 28.05
CA LEU A 7 53.41 -35.21 27.84
C LEU A 7 52.72 -33.84 27.70
N GLU A 8 53.14 -32.82 28.45
CA GLU A 8 52.63 -31.45 28.26
C GLU A 8 53.06 -30.85 26.91
N ASN A 9 54.29 -31.13 26.47
CA ASN A 9 54.76 -30.67 25.15
C ASN A 9 54.05 -31.39 23.99
N GLU A 10 53.65 -32.64 24.16
CA GLU A 10 52.91 -33.41 23.14
C GLU A 10 51.44 -32.99 23.04
N ILE A 11 50.81 -32.60 24.18
CA ILE A 11 49.45 -32.03 24.21
C ILE A 11 49.43 -30.61 23.64
N VAL A 12 50.47 -29.80 23.88
CA VAL A 12 50.60 -28.46 23.28
C VAL A 12 50.87 -28.56 21.76
N LYS A 13 51.66 -29.54 21.30
CA LYS A 13 51.85 -29.79 19.86
C LYS A 13 50.57 -30.25 19.15
N ASN A 14 49.73 -31.04 19.81
CA ASN A 14 48.47 -31.52 19.22
C ASN A 14 47.33 -30.48 19.28
N SER A 15 47.40 -29.50 20.18
CA SER A 15 46.42 -28.39 20.26
C SER A 15 46.79 -27.17 19.40
N LEU A 16 48.05 -27.09 18.95
CA LEU A 16 48.55 -26.11 17.97
C LEU A 16 48.71 -26.70 16.57
N GLY A 17 48.12 -27.87 16.32
CA GLY A 17 47.87 -28.41 14.97
C GLY A 17 46.94 -27.49 14.20
N THR A 18 47.53 -26.41 13.71
CA THR A 18 47.21 -25.67 12.49
C THR A 18 45.99 -26.25 11.77
N ASN A 19 44.83 -25.65 12.02
CA ASN A 19 43.81 -25.45 11.00
C ASN A 19 44.40 -24.62 9.85
N GLU A 20 45.42 -25.15 9.18
CA GLU A 20 45.65 -24.86 7.78
C GLU A 20 44.52 -25.59 7.06
N LEU A 21 43.36 -24.93 7.05
CA LEU A 21 42.50 -25.00 5.89
C LEU A 21 43.42 -24.75 4.70
N GLU A 22 43.79 -25.83 4.03
CA GLU A 22 44.15 -25.82 2.62
C GLU A 22 42.99 -25.13 1.92
N THR A 23 43.05 -23.80 1.91
CA THR A 23 42.36 -22.97 0.94
C THR A 23 43.05 -23.31 -0.35
N ASN A 24 42.61 -24.41 -0.93
CA ASN A 24 42.86 -24.81 -2.28
C ASN A 24 42.23 -23.69 -3.12
N LYS A 25 42.99 -22.59 -3.26
CA LYS A 25 42.79 -21.53 -4.24
C LYS A 25 42.99 -22.19 -5.59
N ARG A 26 42.01 -23.01 -5.99
CA ARG A 26 41.61 -23.03 -7.39
C ARG A 26 41.17 -21.60 -7.63
N GLU A 27 42.03 -20.84 -8.29
CA GLU A 27 41.60 -19.67 -9.03
C GLU A 27 40.48 -20.15 -9.94
N SER A 28 39.23 -20.11 -9.46
CA SER A 28 38.09 -20.17 -10.34
C SER A 28 38.28 -18.95 -11.20
N LYS A 29 38.64 -19.15 -12.47
CA LYS A 29 38.39 -18.16 -13.51
C LYS A 29 36.88 -17.96 -13.50
N HIS A 30 36.41 -17.13 -12.59
CA HIS A 30 35.02 -16.77 -12.49
C HIS A 30 34.80 -15.91 -13.73
N LEU A 31 34.35 -16.53 -14.82
CA LEU A 31 33.76 -15.77 -15.89
C LEU A 31 32.59 -15.01 -15.24
N GLU A 32 32.62 -13.69 -15.34
CA GLU A 32 31.47 -12.86 -15.00
C GLU A 32 30.39 -13.16 -16.03
N TYR A 33 29.53 -14.13 -15.70
CA TYR A 33 28.32 -14.36 -16.47
C TYR A 33 27.30 -13.28 -16.09
N PRO A 34 26.62 -12.66 -17.07
CA PRO A 34 25.46 -11.82 -16.78
C PRO A 34 24.45 -12.61 -15.95
N SER A 35 23.86 -11.97 -14.93
CA SER A 35 22.96 -12.63 -13.98
C SER A 35 21.91 -13.48 -14.69
N LEU A 36 21.84 -14.77 -14.36
CA LEU A 36 20.91 -15.78 -14.90
C LEU A 36 19.43 -15.36 -14.80
N ASP A 37 19.11 -14.33 -14.02
CA ASP A 37 17.77 -13.73 -13.98
C ASP A 37 17.36 -13.04 -15.28
N LEU A 38 18.31 -12.66 -16.17
CA LEU A 38 18.02 -12.16 -17.51
C LEU A 38 17.60 -13.26 -18.51
N LEU A 39 17.83 -14.54 -18.17
CA LEU A 39 17.56 -15.70 -19.04
C LEU A 39 16.21 -16.36 -18.80
N LYS A 40 15.48 -15.98 -17.73
CA LYS A 40 14.16 -16.55 -17.41
C LYS A 40 13.06 -16.15 -18.40
N GLU A 41 13.25 -15.10 -19.19
CA GLU A 41 12.25 -14.56 -20.14
C GLU A 41 12.66 -14.68 -21.62
N THR A 42 13.80 -15.30 -21.93
CA THR A 42 14.29 -15.37 -23.33
C THR A 42 13.89 -16.67 -24.03
N ASP A 43 13.24 -16.51 -25.20
CA ASP A 43 13.01 -17.56 -26.20
C ASP A 43 14.21 -18.52 -26.32
N GLU A 44 13.94 -19.83 -26.38
CA GLU A 44 14.95 -20.90 -26.51
C GLU A 44 15.97 -20.63 -27.64
N THR A 45 15.55 -19.89 -28.68
CA THR A 45 16.39 -19.47 -29.81
C THR A 45 17.52 -18.50 -29.43
N LYS A 46 17.31 -17.61 -28.45
CA LYS A 46 18.36 -16.71 -27.94
C LYS A 46 19.39 -17.45 -27.11
N LEU A 47 18.92 -18.47 -26.37
CA LEU A 47 19.76 -19.32 -25.52
C LEU A 47 20.68 -20.20 -26.38
N VAL A 48 20.15 -20.75 -27.47
CA VAL A 48 20.92 -21.51 -28.46
C VAL A 48 21.95 -20.62 -29.18
N ASN A 49 21.57 -19.40 -29.58
CA ASN A 49 22.52 -18.46 -30.20
C ASN A 49 23.64 -18.05 -29.25
N TYR A 50 23.33 -17.82 -27.97
CA TYR A 50 24.32 -17.50 -26.95
C TYR A 50 25.29 -18.67 -26.69
N LEU A 51 24.78 -19.90 -26.62
CA LEU A 51 25.61 -21.09 -26.46
C LEU A 51 26.52 -21.36 -27.67
N ASN A 52 26.08 -20.96 -28.88
CA ASN A 52 26.88 -21.07 -30.10
C ASN A 52 28.05 -20.07 -30.18
N GLU A 53 28.06 -19.01 -29.36
CA GLU A 53 29.17 -18.05 -29.27
C GLU A 53 30.32 -18.54 -28.38
N PHE A 54 30.11 -19.60 -27.59
CA PHE A 54 31.17 -20.17 -26.74
C PHE A 54 32.11 -21.05 -27.55
N SER A 55 33.42 -20.93 -27.25
CA SER A 55 34.39 -21.92 -27.70
C SER A 55 34.09 -23.29 -27.05
N GLU A 56 34.40 -24.39 -27.75
CA GLU A 56 34.14 -25.76 -27.27
C GLU A 56 34.73 -26.00 -25.87
N GLY A 57 35.92 -25.46 -25.58
CA GLY A 57 36.55 -25.53 -24.26
C GLY A 57 35.90 -24.66 -23.18
N SER A 58 35.20 -23.59 -23.54
CA SER A 58 34.42 -22.78 -22.60
C SER A 58 33.07 -23.44 -22.31
N LEU A 59 32.49 -24.10 -23.31
CA LEU A 59 31.23 -24.82 -23.18
C LEU A 59 31.39 -26.04 -22.25
N THR A 60 32.51 -26.78 -22.35
CA THR A 60 32.79 -27.90 -21.44
C THR A 60 32.94 -27.46 -19.99
N LEU A 61 33.67 -26.37 -19.73
CA LEU A 61 33.79 -25.79 -18.38
C LEU A 61 32.43 -25.33 -17.83
N PHE A 62 31.61 -24.69 -18.66
CA PHE A 62 30.26 -24.28 -18.26
C PHE A 62 29.36 -25.48 -17.91
N VAL A 63 29.41 -26.55 -18.72
CA VAL A 63 28.67 -27.79 -18.43
C VAL A 63 29.14 -28.43 -17.13
N GLU A 64 30.45 -28.49 -16.88
CA GLU A 64 31.00 -29.00 -15.61
C GLU A 64 30.56 -28.16 -14.40
N GLU A 65 30.58 -26.82 -14.50
CA GLU A 65 30.11 -25.92 -13.45
C GLU A 65 28.61 -26.10 -13.16
N VAL A 66 27.79 -26.18 -14.20
CA VAL A 66 26.34 -26.43 -14.08
C VAL A 66 26.10 -27.82 -13.47
N GLN A 67 26.86 -28.83 -13.84
CA GLN A 67 26.73 -30.19 -13.29
C GLN A 67 27.15 -30.24 -11.81
N GLN A 68 28.19 -29.50 -11.42
CA GLN A 68 28.56 -29.34 -10.01
C GLN A 68 27.51 -28.58 -9.21
N ALA A 69 26.95 -27.49 -9.76
CA ALA A 69 25.87 -26.74 -9.14
C ALA A 69 24.62 -27.61 -8.95
N ASN A 70 24.23 -28.37 -9.97
CA ASN A 70 23.13 -29.34 -9.89
C ASN A 70 23.38 -30.41 -8.83
N SER A 71 24.62 -30.93 -8.73
CA SER A 71 24.99 -31.90 -7.70
C SER A 71 24.90 -31.33 -6.29
N ARG A 72 25.26 -30.06 -6.09
CA ARG A 72 25.11 -29.35 -4.80
C ARG A 72 23.63 -29.17 -4.45
N LEU A 73 22.83 -28.70 -5.40
CA LEU A 73 21.38 -28.53 -5.21
C LEU A 73 20.67 -29.85 -4.93
N GLN A 74 21.11 -30.96 -5.55
CA GLN A 74 20.55 -32.27 -5.27
C GLN A 74 20.82 -32.69 -3.83
N LYS A 75 22.07 -32.56 -3.35
CA LYS A 75 22.41 -32.85 -1.94
C LYS A 75 21.65 -31.98 -0.96
N GLU A 76 21.47 -30.69 -1.27
CA GLU A 76 20.69 -29.77 -0.46
C GLU A 76 19.22 -30.19 -0.39
N ASN A 77 18.62 -30.56 -1.52
CA ASN A 77 17.25 -31.06 -1.57
C ASN A 77 17.09 -32.38 -0.80
N ASP A 78 18.03 -33.30 -0.92
CA ASP A 78 18.01 -34.58 -0.20
C ASP A 78 18.06 -34.35 1.33
N LEU A 79 18.84 -33.36 1.80
CA LEU A 79 18.88 -32.95 3.21
C LEU A 79 17.52 -32.40 3.68
N TYR A 80 16.90 -31.52 2.90
CA TYR A 80 15.59 -30.98 3.27
C TYR A 80 14.49 -32.05 3.23
N GLU A 81 14.53 -32.98 2.28
CA GLU A 81 13.62 -34.13 2.26
C GLU A 81 13.78 -35.02 3.50
N PHE A 82 15.02 -35.24 3.95
CA PHE A 82 15.31 -35.97 5.17
C PHE A 82 14.71 -35.28 6.41
N LEU A 83 14.93 -33.96 6.55
CA LEU A 83 14.39 -33.16 7.65
C LEU A 83 12.85 -33.13 7.67
N LEU A 84 12.22 -33.10 6.49
CA LEU A 84 10.77 -33.18 6.36
C LEU A 84 10.19 -34.53 6.76
N LYS A 85 10.91 -35.63 6.48
CA LYS A 85 10.49 -36.98 6.90
C LYS A 85 10.54 -37.14 8.41
N GLU A 86 11.53 -36.53 9.05
CA GLU A 86 11.71 -36.61 10.51
C GLU A 86 10.71 -35.73 11.27
N ASN A 87 10.33 -34.57 10.73
CA ASN A 87 9.46 -33.61 11.40
C ASN A 87 8.07 -33.44 10.74
N LYS A 88 7.13 -34.33 11.11
CA LYS A 88 5.73 -34.31 10.62
C LYS A 88 5.00 -32.97 10.86
N SER A 89 5.30 -32.27 11.96
CA SER A 89 4.69 -30.97 12.27
C SER A 89 5.15 -29.85 11.32
N ILE A 90 6.40 -29.91 10.87
CA ILE A 90 6.97 -28.93 9.93
C ILE A 90 6.41 -29.16 8.52
N LYS A 91 6.22 -30.42 8.14
CA LYS A 91 5.57 -30.78 6.89
C LYS A 91 4.17 -30.16 6.76
N ASN A 92 3.34 -30.24 7.81
CA ASN A 92 1.99 -29.68 7.79
C ASN A 92 1.96 -28.15 7.67
N THR A 93 2.89 -27.45 8.33
CA THR A 93 2.99 -25.97 8.25
C THR A 93 3.49 -25.51 6.87
N LEU A 94 4.39 -26.27 6.25
CA LEU A 94 4.84 -26.05 4.88
C LEU A 94 3.75 -26.29 3.84
N GLU A 95 2.95 -27.34 4.01
CA GLU A 95 1.79 -27.62 3.15
C GLU A 95 0.77 -26.47 3.20
N MET A 96 0.56 -25.85 4.37
CA MET A 96 -0.28 -24.65 4.49
C MET A 96 0.31 -23.43 3.79
N MET A 97 1.62 -23.17 3.94
CA MET A 97 2.28 -22.05 3.24
C MET A 97 2.31 -22.23 1.72
N GLN A 98 2.36 -23.48 1.24
CA GLN A 98 2.29 -23.79 -0.19
C GLN A 98 0.87 -23.67 -0.73
N ALA A 99 -0.15 -24.03 0.05
CA ALA A 99 -1.56 -23.85 -0.32
C ALA A 99 -1.92 -22.37 -0.57
N ASP A 100 -1.35 -21.45 0.21
CA ASP A 100 -1.58 -20.00 0.04
C ASP A 100 -0.93 -19.41 -1.23
N THR A 101 -0.02 -20.12 -1.88
CA THR A 101 0.65 -19.66 -3.12
C THR A 101 -0.02 -20.12 -4.41
N GLY A 102 -1.18 -20.79 -4.34
CA GLY A 102 -2.09 -20.94 -5.47
C GLY A 102 -1.48 -21.55 -6.73
N SER A 103 -0.99 -22.79 -6.67
CA SER A 103 -0.67 -23.56 -7.88
C SER A 103 -1.04 -25.04 -7.69
N PHE A 104 -2.31 -25.34 -7.93
CA PHE A 104 -2.78 -26.71 -8.18
C PHE A 104 -2.49 -27.06 -9.64
N THR A 105 -1.36 -27.72 -9.88
CA THR A 105 -1.25 -28.67 -10.99
C THR A 105 -0.63 -29.94 -10.47
N SER A 106 -1.49 -30.96 -10.38
CA SER A 106 -1.17 -32.36 -10.15
C SER A 106 -0.18 -32.85 -11.20
N ASP A 107 1.09 -32.97 -10.84
CA ASP A 107 1.98 -33.96 -11.43
C ASP A 107 3.17 -34.24 -10.51
N HIS A 108 3.49 -35.51 -10.33
CA HIS A 108 4.49 -36.06 -9.40
C HIS A 108 5.96 -35.74 -9.76
N ARG A 109 6.29 -34.48 -10.02
CA ARG A 109 7.69 -34.02 -9.97
C ARG A 109 7.97 -33.61 -8.53
N LYS A 110 9.02 -34.19 -7.92
CA LYS A 110 9.53 -33.84 -6.59
C LYS A 110 9.34 -32.35 -6.35
N THR A 111 8.39 -32.00 -5.48
CA THR A 111 8.02 -30.60 -5.24
C THR A 111 9.19 -29.93 -4.57
N LEU A 112 10.01 -29.25 -5.36
CA LEU A 112 11.13 -28.46 -4.88
C LEU A 112 10.57 -27.46 -3.87
N LEU A 113 11.06 -27.53 -2.62
CA LEU A 113 10.67 -26.59 -1.59
C LEU A 113 10.95 -25.17 -2.07
N SER A 114 9.93 -24.32 -1.99
CA SER A 114 10.08 -22.90 -2.26
C SER A 114 11.21 -22.30 -1.40
N PHE A 115 11.93 -21.31 -1.90
CA PHE A 115 13.04 -20.70 -1.16
C PHE A 115 12.65 -20.20 0.25
N PRO A 116 11.50 -19.51 0.45
CA PRO A 116 11.03 -19.15 1.79
C PRO A 116 10.78 -20.35 2.70
N ALA A 117 10.32 -21.47 2.13
CA ALA A 117 10.11 -22.73 2.83
C ALA A 117 11.44 -23.36 3.29
N LYS A 118 12.48 -23.31 2.47
CA LYS A 118 13.84 -23.74 2.83
C LYS A 118 14.44 -22.86 3.94
N CYS A 119 14.28 -21.53 3.85
CA CYS A 119 14.72 -20.60 4.89
C CYS A 119 14.00 -20.84 6.22
N PHE A 120 12.70 -21.15 6.18
CA PHE A 120 11.92 -21.49 7.37
C PHE A 120 12.45 -22.75 8.06
N LEU A 121 12.66 -23.83 7.29
CA LEU A 121 13.26 -25.07 7.76
C LEU A 121 14.65 -24.84 8.39
N ALA A 122 15.53 -24.13 7.68
CA ALA A 122 16.88 -23.83 8.16
C ALA A 122 16.85 -23.06 9.50
N ASN A 123 15.97 -22.06 9.62
CA ASN A 123 15.81 -21.29 10.86
C ASN A 123 15.25 -22.14 12.01
N GLN A 124 14.33 -23.06 11.73
CA GLN A 124 13.80 -23.95 12.75
C GLN A 124 14.84 -24.96 13.23
N CYS A 125 15.59 -25.57 12.33
CA CYS A 125 16.71 -26.44 12.67
C CYS A 125 17.77 -25.69 13.48
N LEU A 126 18.08 -24.44 13.11
CA LEU A 126 19.02 -23.60 13.85
C LEU A 126 18.52 -23.32 15.28
N LYS A 127 17.22 -23.07 15.46
CA LYS A 127 16.62 -22.92 16.80
C LYS A 127 16.71 -24.20 17.63
N GLN A 128 16.42 -25.36 17.01
CA GLN A 128 16.53 -26.67 17.68
C GLN A 128 17.97 -26.98 18.08
N LEU A 129 18.92 -26.83 17.16
CA LEU A 129 20.35 -26.95 17.44
C LEU A 129 20.79 -26.01 18.56
N GLY A 130 20.36 -24.74 18.51
CA GLY A 130 20.64 -23.76 19.55
C GLY A 130 20.05 -24.13 20.91
N GLN A 131 18.95 -24.88 20.95
CA GLN A 131 18.38 -25.41 22.19
C GLN A 131 19.20 -26.61 22.70
N ILE A 132 19.52 -27.58 21.84
CA ILE A 132 20.36 -28.74 22.18
C ILE A 132 21.71 -28.28 22.74
N PHE A 133 22.37 -27.34 22.08
CA PHE A 133 23.63 -26.77 22.58
C PHE A 133 23.51 -26.11 23.94
N ARG A 134 22.37 -25.47 24.25
CA ARG A 134 22.15 -24.88 25.58
C ARG A 134 21.95 -25.96 26.63
N GLU A 135 21.16 -26.98 26.32
CA GLU A 135 20.91 -28.12 27.21
C GLU A 135 22.21 -28.89 27.49
N GLU A 136 22.99 -29.22 26.46
CA GLU A 136 24.31 -29.86 26.60
C GLU A 136 25.31 -28.99 27.37
N LYS A 137 25.27 -27.67 27.18
CA LYS A 137 26.13 -26.76 27.94
C LYS A 137 25.76 -26.75 29.43
N ILE A 138 24.47 -26.79 29.75
CA ILE A 138 24.00 -26.85 31.13
C ILE A 138 24.40 -28.19 31.76
N SER A 139 24.21 -29.32 31.07
CA SER A 139 24.59 -30.63 31.58
C SER A 139 26.10 -30.73 31.79
N PHE A 140 26.91 -30.31 30.80
CA PHE A 140 28.36 -30.32 30.93
C PHE A 140 28.86 -29.39 32.04
N SER A 141 28.23 -28.23 32.22
CA SER A 141 28.55 -27.32 33.32
C SER A 141 28.20 -27.92 34.69
N SER A 142 27.11 -28.69 34.78
CA SER A 142 26.75 -29.41 36.01
C SER A 142 27.75 -30.51 36.32
N ASP A 143 28.06 -31.36 35.33
CA ASP A 143 28.99 -32.48 35.50
C ASP A 143 30.41 -32.00 35.88
N THR A 144 30.87 -30.91 35.26
CA THR A 144 32.16 -30.31 35.61
C THR A 144 32.17 -29.73 37.03
N GLN A 145 31.07 -29.11 37.48
CA GLN A 145 30.94 -28.67 38.87
C GLN A 145 30.94 -29.86 39.84
N ASP A 146 30.23 -30.93 39.53
CA ASP A 146 30.18 -32.14 40.37
C ASP A 146 31.56 -32.79 40.49
N LEU A 147 32.31 -32.90 39.39
CA LEU A 147 33.69 -33.39 39.40
C LEU A 147 34.63 -32.48 40.20
N GLN A 148 34.46 -31.16 40.10
CA GLN A 148 35.22 -30.20 40.91
C GLN A 148 34.92 -30.37 42.41
N PHE A 149 33.65 -30.54 42.78
CA PHE A 149 33.27 -30.80 44.17
C PHE A 149 33.83 -32.13 44.69
N GLN A 150 33.82 -33.19 43.88
CA GLN A 150 34.43 -34.47 44.25
C GLN A 150 35.94 -34.35 44.45
N LEU A 151 36.63 -33.62 43.55
CA LEU A 151 38.06 -33.37 43.68
C LEU A 151 38.39 -32.58 44.96
N GLU A 152 37.60 -31.56 45.26
CA GLU A 152 37.76 -30.77 46.49
C GLU A 152 37.52 -31.62 47.74
N ALA A 153 36.48 -32.47 47.75
CA ALA A 153 36.20 -33.40 48.83
C ALA A 153 37.36 -34.39 49.08
N VAL A 154 37.94 -34.96 48.02
CA VAL A 154 39.11 -35.84 48.11
C VAL A 154 40.32 -35.08 48.66
N ASN A 155 40.56 -33.85 48.19
CA ASN A 155 41.66 -33.01 48.67
C ASN A 155 41.52 -32.65 50.14
N LEU A 156 40.31 -32.34 50.61
CA LEU A 156 40.01 -32.08 52.02
C LEU A 156 40.25 -33.34 52.85
N SER A 157 39.73 -34.50 52.41
CA SER A 157 39.94 -35.79 53.09
C SER A 157 41.43 -36.13 53.22
N LEU A 158 42.20 -35.91 52.16
CA LEU A 158 43.65 -36.16 52.16
C LEU A 158 44.39 -35.22 53.11
N LYS A 159 44.00 -33.94 53.19
CA LYS A 159 44.55 -32.98 54.17
C LYS A 159 44.23 -33.38 55.60
N GLU A 160 43.00 -33.83 55.88
CA GLU A 160 42.61 -34.31 57.20
C GLU A 160 43.37 -35.57 57.61
N LEU A 161 43.52 -36.52 56.69
CA LEU A 161 44.24 -37.78 56.95
C LEU A 161 45.73 -37.54 57.22
N LYS A 162 46.36 -36.58 56.52
CA LYS A 162 47.73 -36.13 56.82
C LYS A 162 47.84 -35.54 58.23
N ARG A 163 46.92 -34.63 58.60
CA ARG A 163 46.89 -34.03 59.94
C ARG A 163 46.66 -35.07 61.04
N GLU A 164 45.78 -36.04 60.80
CA GLU A 164 45.48 -37.11 61.75
C GLU A 164 46.68 -38.06 61.91
N LYS A 165 47.40 -38.36 60.83
CA LYS A 165 48.68 -39.09 60.86
C LYS A 165 49.74 -38.35 61.67
N GLU A 166 49.94 -37.05 61.43
CA GLU A 166 50.90 -36.23 62.18
C GLU A 166 50.57 -36.18 63.68
N ASN A 167 49.28 -35.99 64.01
CA ASN A 167 48.82 -36.01 65.39
C ASN A 167 49.01 -37.38 66.06
N PHE A 168 48.78 -38.47 65.34
CA PHE A 168 49.04 -39.82 65.83
C PHE A 168 50.55 -40.06 66.04
N ASP A 169 51.38 -39.65 65.08
CA ASP A 169 52.83 -39.79 65.18
C ASP A 169 53.39 -39.01 66.38
N SER A 170 52.93 -37.77 66.59
CA SER A 170 53.35 -36.93 67.71
C SER A 170 52.89 -37.49 69.07
N ASN A 171 51.59 -37.76 69.22
CA ASN A 171 51.01 -38.11 70.53
C ASN A 171 51.19 -39.59 70.92
N VAL A 172 51.19 -40.49 69.94
CA VAL A 172 51.20 -41.93 70.17
C VAL A 172 52.57 -42.51 69.82
N ARG A 173 53.06 -42.28 68.59
CA ARG A 173 54.31 -42.92 68.14
C ARG A 173 55.54 -42.38 68.86
N ILE A 174 55.60 -41.07 69.12
CA ILE A 174 56.74 -40.41 69.77
C ILE A 174 56.43 -40.16 71.25
N GLY A 175 55.37 -39.41 71.57
CA GLY A 175 54.98 -39.06 72.94
C GLY A 175 54.37 -40.20 73.75
N GLY A 176 54.00 -41.30 73.08
CA GLY A 176 53.38 -42.47 73.71
C GLY A 176 54.35 -43.57 74.13
N ARG A 177 55.65 -43.43 73.86
CA ARG A 177 56.66 -44.44 74.21
C ARG A 177 57.00 -44.41 75.69
N HIS A 178 57.18 -45.59 76.27
CA HIS A 178 57.73 -45.73 77.61
C HIS A 178 59.21 -45.35 77.61
N ALA A 179 59.65 -44.54 78.58
CA ALA A 179 60.98 -43.92 78.60
C ALA A 179 62.13 -44.95 78.50
N VAL A 180 61.97 -46.08 79.21
CA VAL A 180 62.97 -47.16 79.29
C VAL A 180 62.81 -48.19 78.16
N THR A 181 61.66 -48.85 78.03
CA THR A 181 61.46 -49.95 77.06
C THR A 181 61.27 -49.49 75.62
N LYS A 182 61.10 -48.18 75.37
CA LYS A 182 60.81 -47.56 74.05
C LYS A 182 59.60 -48.13 73.30
N LYS A 183 58.84 -49.05 73.92
CA LYS A 183 57.57 -49.59 73.40
C LYS A 183 56.45 -48.58 73.61
N VAL A 184 55.48 -48.57 72.70
CA VAL A 184 54.30 -47.71 72.79
C VAL A 184 53.36 -48.22 73.89
N ILE A 185 52.89 -47.31 74.74
CA ILE A 185 51.96 -47.65 75.83
C ILE A 185 50.55 -47.80 75.23
N LEU A 186 49.98 -48.99 75.33
CA LEU A 186 48.66 -49.32 74.76
C LEU A 186 47.55 -48.40 75.26
N GLN A 187 47.57 -48.01 76.54
CA GLN A 187 46.57 -47.12 77.12
C GLN A 187 46.54 -45.72 76.45
N LYS A 188 47.70 -45.21 76.01
CA LYS A 188 47.77 -43.94 75.27
C LYS A 188 47.20 -44.07 73.86
N VAL A 189 47.42 -45.22 73.20
CA VAL A 189 46.80 -45.56 71.91
C VAL A 189 45.28 -45.61 72.05
N ALA A 190 44.79 -46.34 73.05
CA ALA A 190 43.35 -46.49 73.32
C ALA A 190 42.68 -45.14 73.65
N LYS A 191 43.36 -44.29 74.44
CA LYS A 191 42.88 -42.93 74.75
C LYS A 191 42.80 -42.06 73.49
N PHE A 192 43.83 -42.07 72.65
CA PHE A 192 43.83 -41.33 71.38
C PHE A 192 42.65 -41.70 70.49
N PHE A 193 42.38 -43.00 70.30
CA PHE A 193 41.24 -43.44 69.50
C PHE A 193 39.90 -43.07 70.15
N SER A 194 39.77 -43.18 71.47
CA SER A 194 38.55 -42.77 72.18
C SER A 194 38.28 -41.27 72.00
N ASP A 195 39.30 -40.43 72.17
CA ASP A 195 39.19 -38.98 72.02
C ASP A 195 38.95 -38.59 70.55
N SER A 196 39.59 -39.25 69.58
CA SER A 196 39.33 -39.04 68.15
C SER A 196 37.90 -39.40 67.77
N ILE A 197 37.39 -40.56 68.21
CA ILE A 197 36.02 -41.00 67.96
C ILE A 197 35.01 -40.00 68.54
N LYS A 198 35.21 -39.52 69.77
CA LYS A 198 34.35 -38.49 70.40
C LYS A 198 34.36 -37.18 69.60
N ASN A 199 35.54 -36.71 69.19
CA ASN A 199 35.66 -35.50 68.38
C ASN A 199 34.98 -35.65 67.00
N LYS A 200 35.18 -36.78 66.32
CA LYS A 200 34.53 -37.05 65.03
C LYS A 200 33.00 -37.14 65.18
N MET A 201 32.49 -37.73 66.27
CA MET A 201 31.05 -37.72 66.57
C MET A 201 30.51 -36.30 66.82
N ALA A 202 31.22 -35.47 67.58
CA ALA A 202 30.82 -34.09 67.81
C ALA A 202 30.78 -33.28 66.51
N LEU A 203 31.79 -33.46 65.63
CA LEU A 203 31.83 -32.85 64.30
C LEU A 203 30.71 -33.37 63.39
N ALA A 204 30.43 -34.66 63.39
CA ALA A 204 29.33 -35.25 62.62
C ALA A 204 27.97 -34.65 63.02
N ASN A 205 27.73 -34.48 64.32
CA ASN A 205 26.51 -33.82 64.81
C ASN A 205 26.45 -32.35 64.39
N LYS A 206 27.57 -31.62 64.47
CA LYS A 206 27.65 -30.23 64.00
C LYS A 206 27.31 -30.13 62.51
N TYR A 207 27.94 -30.94 61.67
CA TYR A 207 27.68 -30.94 60.23
C TYR A 207 26.26 -31.38 59.90
N LYS A 208 25.69 -32.34 60.63
CA LYS A 208 24.28 -32.73 60.47
C LYS A 208 23.33 -31.54 60.70
N MET A 209 23.55 -30.77 61.75
CA MET A 209 22.75 -29.57 62.03
C MET A 209 22.94 -28.50 60.94
N GLN A 210 24.16 -28.30 60.46
CA GLN A 210 24.46 -27.37 59.38
C GLN A 210 23.76 -27.79 58.07
N ILE A 211 23.87 -29.04 57.65
CA ILE A 211 23.19 -29.58 56.46
C ILE A 211 21.67 -29.39 56.57
N GLN A 212 21.10 -29.60 57.76
CA GLN A 212 19.67 -29.38 57.98
C GLN A 212 19.30 -27.90 57.84
N ASN A 213 20.11 -26.99 58.37
CA ASN A 213 19.91 -25.55 58.21
C ASN A 213 20.01 -25.12 56.73
N ASP A 214 21.07 -25.54 56.04
CA ASP A 214 21.30 -25.22 54.64
C ASP A 214 20.17 -25.76 53.75
N LYS A 215 19.64 -26.95 54.06
CA LYS A 215 18.47 -27.51 53.37
C LYS A 215 17.20 -26.68 53.59
N MET A 216 16.97 -26.17 54.80
CA MET A 216 15.85 -25.28 55.07
C MET A 216 15.99 -23.94 54.32
N GLU A 217 17.18 -23.36 54.32
CA GLU A 217 17.48 -22.12 53.58
C GLU A 217 17.32 -22.31 52.07
N HIS A 218 17.84 -23.40 51.52
CA HIS A 218 17.66 -23.76 50.11
C HIS A 218 16.19 -23.88 49.74
N ASN A 219 15.39 -24.61 50.53
CA ASN A 219 13.96 -24.75 50.28
C ASN A 219 13.23 -23.40 50.36
N LYS A 220 13.60 -22.54 51.31
CA LYS A 220 13.04 -21.19 51.43
C LYS A 220 13.35 -20.35 50.19
N LEU A 221 14.60 -20.37 49.71
CA LEU A 221 15.00 -19.67 48.49
C LEU A 221 14.27 -20.22 47.26
N LEU A 222 14.14 -21.54 47.16
CA LEU A 222 13.39 -22.18 46.07
C LEU A 222 11.94 -21.71 46.04
N SER A 223 11.24 -21.71 47.18
CA SER A 223 9.87 -21.18 47.27
C SER A 223 9.77 -19.69 46.90
N GLN A 224 10.77 -18.88 47.26
CA GLN A 224 10.81 -17.47 46.87
C GLN A 224 11.01 -17.30 45.36
N MET A 225 11.86 -18.13 44.73
CA MET A 225 12.05 -18.13 43.28
C MET A 225 10.77 -18.54 42.55
N GLU A 226 10.09 -19.60 43.00
CA GLU A 226 8.82 -20.03 42.41
C GLU A 226 7.73 -18.95 42.52
N GLU A 227 7.67 -18.21 43.63
CA GLU A 227 6.75 -17.09 43.80
C GLU A 227 7.09 -15.94 42.84
N GLN A 228 8.38 -15.62 42.68
CA GLN A 228 8.83 -14.60 41.73
C GLN A 228 8.53 -14.99 40.28
N GLU A 229 8.75 -16.25 39.89
CA GLU A 229 8.41 -16.76 38.57
C GLU A 229 6.91 -16.64 38.29
N LYS A 230 6.04 -17.01 39.23
CA LYS A 230 4.58 -16.82 39.11
C LYS A 230 4.20 -15.35 38.97
N ARG A 231 4.89 -14.45 39.69
CA ARG A 231 4.69 -13.00 39.58
C ARG A 231 5.14 -12.46 38.21
N LEU A 232 6.26 -12.94 37.68
CA LEU A 232 6.74 -12.56 36.36
C LEU A 232 5.82 -13.07 35.25
N ALA A 233 5.37 -14.32 35.34
CA ALA A 233 4.41 -14.90 34.39
C ALA A 233 3.08 -14.12 34.37
N SER A 234 2.60 -13.65 35.54
CA SER A 234 1.39 -12.82 35.59
C SER A 234 1.61 -11.41 35.01
N LEU A 235 2.79 -10.83 35.18
CA LEU A 235 3.16 -9.55 34.57
C LEU A 235 3.24 -9.64 33.04
N ASP A 236 3.77 -10.72 32.50
CA ASP A 236 3.82 -10.97 31.05
C ASP A 236 2.41 -11.17 30.47
N LEU A 237 1.52 -11.87 31.18
CA LEU A 237 0.12 -12.00 30.78
C LEU A 237 -0.59 -10.64 30.74
N LEU A 238 -0.37 -9.78 31.75
CA LEU A 238 -0.97 -8.45 31.81
C LEU A 238 -0.47 -7.57 30.66
N LYS A 239 0.84 -7.57 30.40
CA LYS A 239 1.42 -6.86 29.24
C LYS A 239 0.85 -7.35 27.92
N TYR A 240 0.68 -8.66 27.76
CA TYR A 240 0.06 -9.24 26.57
C TYR A 240 -1.41 -8.77 26.41
N GLN A 241 -2.18 -8.76 27.50
CA GLN A 241 -3.55 -8.25 27.49
C GLN A 241 -3.61 -6.77 27.14
N GLU A 242 -2.72 -5.95 27.69
CA GLU A 242 -2.61 -4.53 27.36
C GLU A 242 -2.29 -4.32 25.86
N ALA A 243 -1.29 -5.04 25.35
CA ALA A 243 -0.94 -4.99 23.92
C ALA A 243 -2.12 -5.43 23.03
N LYS A 244 -2.86 -6.46 23.43
CA LYS A 244 -4.07 -6.90 22.73
C LYS A 244 -5.15 -5.82 22.71
N ILE A 245 -5.41 -5.15 23.84
CA ILE A 245 -6.39 -4.05 23.91
C ILE A 245 -5.96 -2.88 23.03
N GLN A 246 -4.68 -2.51 23.07
CA GLN A 246 -4.14 -1.43 22.22
C GLN A 246 -4.30 -1.76 20.73
N TYR A 247 -4.00 -2.99 20.33
CA TYR A 247 -4.19 -3.46 18.96
C TYR A 247 -5.67 -3.41 18.54
N GLU A 248 -6.58 -3.92 19.38
CA GLU A 248 -8.03 -3.88 19.12
C GLU A 248 -8.55 -2.44 18.99
N ASN A 249 -8.07 -1.52 19.83
CA ASN A 249 -8.40 -0.10 19.75
C ASN A 249 -7.86 0.56 18.47
N SER A 250 -6.65 0.21 18.07
CA SER A 250 -6.05 0.66 16.79
C SER A 250 -6.89 0.19 15.60
N CYS A 251 -7.28 -1.09 15.58
CA CYS A 251 -8.16 -1.66 14.56
C CYS A 251 -9.52 -0.94 14.49
N LYS A 252 -10.15 -0.66 15.64
CA LYS A 252 -11.41 0.10 15.71
C LYS A 252 -11.25 1.52 15.15
N SER A 253 -10.16 2.20 15.51
CA SER A 253 -9.84 3.53 14.99
C SER A 253 -9.64 3.52 13.47
N MET A 254 -8.86 2.58 12.94
CA MET A 254 -8.70 2.38 11.50
C MET A 254 -10.02 2.14 10.79
N HIS A 255 -10.90 1.31 11.36
CA HIS A 255 -12.23 1.08 10.78
C HIS A 255 -13.08 2.34 10.76
N TYR A 256 -13.06 3.12 11.84
CA TYR A 256 -13.73 4.42 11.91
C TYR A 256 -13.21 5.37 10.81
N HIS A 257 -11.89 5.52 10.69
CA HIS A 257 -11.28 6.37 9.66
C HIS A 257 -11.58 5.89 8.24
N LYS A 258 -11.55 4.57 7.98
CA LYS A 258 -11.95 3.98 6.69
C LYS A 258 -13.40 4.34 6.34
N ASN A 259 -14.31 4.26 7.30
CA ASN A 259 -15.72 4.62 7.10
C ASN A 259 -15.89 6.11 6.82
N GLN A 260 -15.18 6.98 7.54
CA GLN A 260 -15.19 8.42 7.29
C GLN A 260 -14.61 8.78 5.92
N LEU A 261 -13.52 8.12 5.51
CA LEU A 261 -12.93 8.30 4.18
C LEU A 261 -13.91 7.86 3.09
N SER A 262 -14.63 6.76 3.28
CA SER A 262 -15.67 6.30 2.35
C SER A 262 -16.78 7.36 2.18
N LYS A 263 -17.27 7.93 3.30
CA LYS A 263 -18.25 9.04 3.28
C LYS A 263 -17.69 10.30 2.60
N CYS A 264 -16.42 10.61 2.79
CA CYS A 264 -15.78 11.75 2.14
C CYS A 264 -15.67 11.52 0.62
N LYS A 265 -15.25 10.32 0.20
CA LYS A 265 -15.17 9.92 -1.21
C LYS A 265 -16.53 10.00 -1.91
N SER A 266 -17.60 9.54 -1.26
CA SER A 266 -18.95 9.62 -1.86
C SER A 266 -19.42 11.08 -2.02
N LYS A 267 -19.19 11.94 -1.02
CA LYS A 267 -19.47 13.37 -1.11
C LYS A 267 -18.67 14.04 -2.22
N PHE A 268 -17.37 13.75 -2.31
CA PHE A 268 -16.49 14.30 -3.36
C PHE A 268 -16.96 13.88 -4.76
N SER A 269 -17.34 12.62 -4.94
CA SER A 269 -17.91 12.12 -6.19
C SER A 269 -19.18 12.88 -6.57
N SER A 270 -20.11 13.05 -5.62
CA SER A 270 -21.35 13.83 -5.84
C SER A 270 -21.07 15.28 -6.24
N ILE A 271 -20.17 15.97 -5.53
CA ILE A 271 -19.77 17.34 -5.84
C ILE A 271 -19.13 17.41 -7.25
N THR A 272 -18.28 16.45 -7.59
CA THR A 272 -17.64 16.39 -8.91
C THR A 272 -18.68 16.26 -10.02
N HIS A 273 -19.70 15.41 -9.84
CA HIS A 273 -20.81 15.29 -10.78
C HIS A 273 -21.61 16.60 -10.90
N SER A 274 -21.95 17.25 -9.78
CA SER A 274 -22.65 18.54 -9.80
C SER A 274 -21.84 19.63 -10.53
N VAL A 275 -20.53 19.70 -10.32
CA VAL A 275 -19.65 20.65 -11.01
C VAL A 275 -19.60 20.37 -12.52
N LEU A 276 -19.56 19.10 -12.92
CA LEU A 276 -19.60 18.72 -14.33
C LEU A 276 -20.92 19.12 -15.00
N ASP A 277 -22.05 18.97 -14.30
CA ASP A 277 -23.36 19.36 -14.82
C ASP A 277 -23.49 20.89 -14.93
N ILE A 278 -23.00 21.64 -13.94
CA ILE A 278 -22.91 23.11 -14.01
C ILE A 278 -22.04 23.53 -15.20
N LYS A 279 -20.88 22.89 -15.40
CA LYS A 279 -19.99 23.17 -16.55
C LYS A 279 -20.71 22.95 -17.88
N LYS A 280 -21.45 21.83 -18.04
CA LYS A 280 -22.23 21.56 -19.26
C LYS A 280 -23.32 22.61 -19.48
N SER A 281 -24.03 23.00 -18.42
CA SER A 281 -25.05 24.04 -18.48
C SER A 281 -24.45 25.39 -18.89
N LEU A 282 -23.32 25.77 -18.32
CA LEU A 282 -22.60 27.00 -18.66
C LEU A 282 -22.16 27.02 -20.13
N VAL A 283 -21.61 25.91 -20.65
CA VAL A 283 -21.24 25.80 -22.06
C VAL A 283 -22.46 25.97 -22.98
N LYS A 284 -23.60 25.39 -22.60
CA LYS A 284 -24.86 25.56 -23.34
C LYS A 284 -25.33 27.02 -23.35
N GLU A 285 -25.31 27.69 -22.20
CA GLU A 285 -25.70 29.10 -22.10
C GLU A 285 -24.72 30.02 -22.85
N GLN A 286 -23.42 29.71 -22.85
CA GLN A 286 -22.44 30.44 -23.64
C GLN A 286 -22.73 30.30 -25.15
N LEU A 287 -23.11 29.11 -25.61
CA LEU A 287 -23.51 28.89 -27.00
C LEU A 287 -24.79 29.65 -27.36
N ASN A 288 -25.80 29.64 -26.48
CA ASN A 288 -27.02 30.43 -26.65
C ASN A 288 -26.72 31.93 -26.71
N MET A 289 -25.84 32.42 -25.83
CA MET A 289 -25.42 33.82 -25.80
C MET A 289 -24.72 34.22 -27.10
N GLN A 290 -23.85 33.36 -27.63
CA GLN A 290 -23.22 33.58 -28.93
C GLN A 290 -24.24 33.66 -30.06
N GLN A 291 -25.22 32.75 -30.09
CA GLN A 291 -26.32 32.81 -31.06
C GLN A 291 -27.12 34.10 -30.95
N ILE A 292 -27.44 34.54 -29.73
CA ILE A 292 -28.14 35.82 -29.50
C ILE A 292 -27.27 36.97 -30.02
N GLN A 293 -25.98 37.01 -29.70
CA GLN A 293 -25.07 38.05 -30.18
C GLN A 293 -24.98 38.09 -31.71
N ASP A 294 -24.94 36.94 -32.37
CA ASP A 294 -24.97 36.85 -33.83
C ASP A 294 -26.29 37.37 -34.41
N THR A 295 -27.43 37.03 -33.79
CA THR A 295 -28.75 37.53 -34.23
C THR A 295 -28.89 39.04 -34.02
N VAL A 296 -28.39 39.59 -32.91
CA VAL A 296 -28.37 41.02 -32.64
C VAL A 296 -27.50 41.74 -33.66
N SER A 297 -26.32 41.19 -33.97
CA SER A 297 -25.42 41.73 -34.99
C SER A 297 -26.09 41.75 -36.37
N LYS A 298 -26.74 40.65 -36.79
CA LYS A 298 -27.53 40.57 -38.03
C LYS A 298 -28.70 41.57 -38.05
N LYS A 299 -29.42 41.74 -36.95
CA LYS A 299 -30.50 42.72 -36.85
C LYS A 299 -29.99 44.16 -36.93
N LYS A 300 -28.81 44.43 -36.35
CA LYS A 300 -28.16 45.73 -36.41
C LYS A 300 -27.75 46.07 -37.85
N THR A 301 -27.08 45.16 -38.55
CA THR A 301 -26.71 45.37 -39.96
C THR A 301 -27.93 45.55 -40.85
N MET A 302 -28.99 44.76 -40.64
CA MET A 302 -30.26 44.92 -41.35
C MET A 302 -30.92 46.28 -41.07
N LYS A 303 -30.93 46.73 -39.81
CA LYS A 303 -31.44 48.05 -39.44
C LYS A 303 -30.66 49.17 -40.14
N ASP A 304 -29.34 49.07 -40.18
CA ASP A 304 -28.48 50.07 -40.83
C ASP A 304 -28.75 50.11 -42.35
N LEU A 305 -28.95 48.95 -42.98
CA LEU A 305 -29.35 48.83 -44.39
C LEU A 305 -30.72 49.46 -44.65
N ILE A 306 -31.72 49.20 -43.81
CA ILE A 306 -33.05 49.83 -43.91
C ILE A 306 -32.95 51.36 -43.77
N ILE A 307 -32.13 51.86 -42.84
CA ILE A 307 -31.92 53.31 -42.66
C ILE A 307 -31.30 53.90 -43.94
N TYR A 308 -30.30 53.25 -44.50
CA TYR A 308 -29.66 53.66 -45.76
C TYR A 308 -30.64 53.66 -46.94
N GLU A 309 -31.39 52.58 -47.14
CA GLU A 309 -32.40 52.48 -48.19
C GLU A 309 -33.50 53.53 -48.04
N LYS A 310 -33.96 53.78 -46.80
CA LYS A 310 -34.94 54.83 -46.51
C LYS A 310 -34.39 56.21 -46.86
N ALA A 311 -33.13 56.50 -46.54
CA ALA A 311 -32.48 57.76 -46.90
C ALA A 311 -32.38 57.92 -48.43
N ARG A 312 -31.94 56.87 -49.14
CA ARG A 312 -31.89 56.83 -50.61
C ARG A 312 -33.26 57.02 -51.24
N ASN A 313 -34.28 56.34 -50.74
CA ASN A 313 -35.65 56.45 -51.26
C ASN A 313 -36.21 57.86 -51.01
N ASN A 314 -35.96 58.46 -49.84
CA ASN A 314 -36.33 59.84 -49.57
C ASN A 314 -35.65 60.83 -50.53
N GLN A 315 -34.39 60.59 -50.91
CA GLN A 315 -33.70 61.37 -51.92
C GLN A 315 -34.35 61.21 -53.30
N ASN A 316 -34.60 59.97 -53.73
CA ASN A 316 -35.31 59.69 -54.99
C ASN A 316 -36.69 60.37 -55.02
N ILE A 317 -37.45 60.33 -53.92
CA ILE A 317 -38.75 61.02 -53.79
C ILE A 317 -38.58 62.53 -53.95
N LYS A 318 -37.53 63.14 -53.37
CA LYS A 318 -37.26 64.58 -53.55
C LYS A 318 -36.92 64.90 -55.01
N GLU A 319 -36.08 64.08 -55.65
CA GLU A 319 -35.71 64.23 -57.06
C GLU A 319 -36.94 64.07 -57.98
N LEU A 320 -37.76 63.04 -57.77
CA LEU A 320 -39.04 62.84 -58.47
C LEU A 320 -40.00 64.01 -58.26
N LYS A 321 -40.13 64.53 -57.04
CA LYS A 321 -40.94 65.74 -56.79
C LYS A 321 -40.39 66.95 -57.52
N ALA A 322 -39.07 67.11 -57.61
CA ALA A 322 -38.44 68.19 -58.35
C ALA A 322 -38.65 68.06 -59.87
N THR A 323 -38.50 66.86 -60.44
CA THR A 323 -38.79 66.60 -61.87
C THR A 323 -40.28 66.77 -62.16
N MET A 324 -41.17 66.28 -61.30
CA MET A 324 -42.62 66.48 -61.42
C MET A 324 -42.99 67.97 -61.39
N ARG A 325 -42.35 68.77 -60.54
CA ARG A 325 -42.52 70.25 -60.54
C ARG A 325 -42.02 70.87 -61.85
N LYS A 326 -40.87 70.44 -62.36
CA LYS A 326 -40.35 70.91 -63.67
C LYS A 326 -41.31 70.58 -64.80
N ILE A 327 -41.87 69.37 -64.83
CA ILE A 327 -42.88 68.95 -65.84
C ILE A 327 -44.16 69.78 -65.72
N LYS A 328 -44.64 70.05 -64.50
CA LYS A 328 -45.83 70.90 -64.27
C LYS A 328 -45.63 72.36 -64.67
N LEU A 329 -44.40 72.85 -64.61
CA LEU A 329 -44.04 74.23 -64.95
C LEU A 329 -43.55 74.36 -66.40
N ASP A 330 -43.47 73.26 -67.16
CA ASP A 330 -43.01 73.28 -68.54
C ASP A 330 -44.08 73.95 -69.43
N PRO A 331 -43.82 75.16 -69.97
CA PRO A 331 -44.79 75.90 -70.78
C PRO A 331 -45.20 75.13 -72.04
N ARG A 332 -44.35 74.23 -72.53
CA ARG A 332 -44.59 73.46 -73.77
C ARG A 332 -45.81 72.55 -73.70
N ARG A 333 -46.33 72.22 -72.51
CA ARG A 333 -47.56 71.42 -72.36
C ARG A 333 -48.84 72.25 -72.26
N HIS A 334 -48.74 73.53 -71.92
CA HIS A 334 -49.90 74.41 -71.84
C HIS A 334 -50.35 74.93 -73.21
N ASP A 335 -49.43 75.01 -74.18
CA ASP A 335 -49.69 75.42 -75.56
C ASP A 335 -49.85 74.24 -76.55
N LEU A 336 -49.97 73.00 -76.06
CA LEU A 336 -50.30 71.86 -76.93
C LEU A 336 -51.73 72.05 -77.48
N PRO A 337 -51.95 71.99 -78.81
CA PRO A 337 -53.27 72.17 -79.42
C PRO A 337 -54.36 71.28 -78.78
N GLU A 338 -54.04 70.02 -78.46
CA GLU A 338 -54.97 69.10 -77.79
C GLU A 338 -55.40 69.57 -76.39
N VAL A 339 -54.51 70.23 -75.62
CA VAL A 339 -54.82 70.72 -74.27
C VAL A 339 -55.67 71.99 -74.35
N VAL A 340 -55.41 72.84 -75.34
CA VAL A 340 -56.23 74.04 -75.62
C VAL A 340 -57.62 73.65 -76.12
N GLU A 341 -57.72 72.67 -77.02
CA GLU A 341 -58.99 72.10 -77.49
C GLU A 341 -59.78 71.43 -76.35
N TYR A 342 -59.13 70.66 -75.48
CA TYR A 342 -59.82 70.10 -74.31
C TYR A 342 -60.32 71.21 -73.37
N ALA A 343 -59.55 72.29 -73.19
CA ALA A 343 -59.94 73.42 -72.35
C ALA A 343 -61.08 74.26 -72.96
N THR A 344 -61.17 74.39 -74.29
CA THR A 344 -62.31 75.03 -74.97
C THR A 344 -63.55 74.15 -74.88
N VAL A 345 -63.44 72.85 -75.20
CA VAL A 345 -64.54 71.88 -75.11
C VAL A 345 -65.09 71.80 -73.68
N LYS A 346 -64.21 71.83 -72.66
CA LYS A 346 -64.64 71.83 -71.25
C LYS A 346 -65.41 73.11 -70.88
N ARG A 347 -64.96 74.28 -71.34
CA ARG A 347 -65.68 75.55 -71.14
C ARG A 347 -67.03 75.56 -71.86
N GLU A 348 -67.10 75.04 -73.07
CA GLU A 348 -68.35 74.88 -73.83
C GLU A 348 -69.31 73.92 -73.12
N ASN A 349 -68.82 72.80 -72.59
CA ASN A 349 -69.62 71.84 -71.83
C ASN A 349 -70.18 72.47 -70.53
N GLU A 350 -69.37 73.26 -69.82
CA GLU A 350 -69.84 74.03 -68.66
C GLU A 350 -70.89 75.10 -69.05
N ALA A 351 -70.73 75.77 -70.20
CA ALA A 351 -71.71 76.72 -70.71
C ALA A 351 -73.04 76.05 -71.08
N LEU A 352 -72.99 74.90 -71.76
CA LEU A 352 -74.17 74.08 -72.09
C LEU A 352 -74.89 73.60 -70.82
N LYS A 353 -74.15 73.17 -69.80
CA LYS A 353 -74.74 72.81 -68.49
C LYS A 353 -75.50 73.97 -67.85
N ARG A 354 -74.98 75.20 -67.95
CA ARG A 354 -75.68 76.42 -67.46
C ARG A 354 -76.94 76.70 -68.27
N GLN A 355 -76.89 76.58 -69.60
CA GLN A 355 -78.06 76.75 -70.46
C GLN A 355 -79.14 75.70 -70.17
N ILE A 356 -78.77 74.43 -70.04
CA ILE A 356 -79.70 73.35 -69.65
C ILE A 356 -80.38 73.69 -68.31
N LYS A 357 -79.63 74.21 -67.34
CA LYS A 357 -80.19 74.61 -66.04
C LYS A 357 -81.19 75.77 -66.19
N GLN A 358 -80.91 76.76 -67.03
CA GLN A 358 -81.84 77.86 -67.34
C GLN A 358 -83.11 77.35 -68.04
N TRP A 359 -82.98 76.46 -69.03
CA TRP A 359 -84.11 75.87 -69.74
C TRP A 359 -84.98 75.02 -68.81
N LYS A 360 -84.38 74.22 -67.93
CA LYS A 360 -85.11 73.50 -66.88
C LYS A 360 -85.89 74.46 -65.97
N GLY A 361 -85.32 75.61 -65.62
CA GLY A 361 -86.02 76.66 -64.89
C GLY A 361 -87.22 77.23 -65.65
N LYS A 362 -87.06 77.52 -66.96
CA LYS A 362 -88.16 78.01 -67.80
C LYS A 362 -89.28 76.98 -67.96
N VAL A 363 -88.95 75.71 -68.12
CA VAL A 363 -89.93 74.61 -68.19
C VAL A 363 -90.71 74.49 -66.88
N ALA A 364 -90.03 74.55 -65.73
CA ALA A 364 -90.69 74.51 -64.43
C ALA A 364 -91.70 75.67 -64.24
N VAL A 365 -91.36 76.88 -64.68
CA VAL A 365 -92.27 78.04 -64.66
C VAL A 365 -93.47 77.81 -65.60
N ALA A 366 -93.25 77.26 -66.80
CA ALA A 366 -94.33 76.95 -67.74
C ALA A 366 -95.26 75.84 -67.21
N GLU A 367 -94.73 74.81 -66.56
CA GLU A 367 -95.53 73.76 -65.91
C GLU A 367 -96.34 74.30 -64.73
N GLN A 368 -95.75 75.19 -63.92
CA GLN A 368 -96.46 75.84 -62.81
C GLN A 368 -97.57 76.76 -63.32
N ALA A 369 -97.34 77.51 -64.40
CA ALA A 369 -98.37 78.32 -65.06
C ALA A 369 -99.51 77.46 -65.62
N LYS A 370 -99.19 76.30 -66.23
CA LYS A 370 -100.19 75.32 -66.69
C LYS A 370 -101.03 74.78 -65.53
N LEU A 371 -100.41 74.44 -64.40
CA LEU A 371 -101.11 73.98 -63.20
C LEU A 371 -102.01 75.06 -62.59
N MET A 372 -101.58 76.33 -62.56
CA MET A 372 -102.44 77.45 -62.16
C MET A 372 -103.62 77.65 -63.11
N HIS A 373 -103.43 77.49 -64.42
CA HIS A 373 -104.50 77.61 -65.39
C HIS A 373 -105.53 76.48 -65.24
N LEU A 374 -105.08 75.26 -64.90
CA LEU A 374 -105.95 74.12 -64.60
C LEU A 374 -106.72 74.30 -63.27
N SER A 375 -106.10 74.89 -62.24
CA SER A 375 -106.80 75.17 -60.97
C SER A 375 -107.85 76.29 -61.09
N VAL A 376 -107.63 77.27 -61.98
CA VAL A 376 -108.65 78.27 -62.36
C VAL A 376 -109.82 77.63 -63.09
N LEU A 377 -109.58 76.63 -63.95
CA LEU A 377 -110.63 75.88 -64.64
C LEU A 377 -111.44 74.98 -63.68
N GLN A 378 -110.81 74.39 -62.66
CA GLN A 378 -111.52 73.60 -61.64
C GLN A 378 -112.37 74.47 -60.67
N LYS A 379 -112.00 75.73 -60.44
CA LYS A 379 -112.84 76.66 -59.66
C LYS A 379 -114.09 77.13 -60.42
N LYS A 380 -114.06 77.16 -61.77
CA LYS A 380 -115.25 77.44 -62.59
C LYS A 380 -116.25 76.28 -62.67
N SER A 381 -115.84 75.06 -62.30
CA SER A 381 -116.73 73.89 -62.21
C SER A 381 -117.42 73.70 -60.84
N HIS A 382 -117.27 74.61 -59.88
CA HIS A 382 -117.91 74.55 -58.55
C HIS A 382 -118.85 75.76 -58.27
N THR A 383 -119.33 76.43 -59.31
CA THR A 383 -120.32 77.53 -59.22
C THR A 383 -121.53 77.33 -60.16
N ARG A 384 -121.89 76.07 -60.43
CA ARG A 384 -123.22 75.69 -60.93
C ARG A 384 -123.70 74.42 -60.27
#